data_AF-X0ZZI3-F1
#
_entry.id   AF-X0ZZI3-F1
#
_cell.length_a   1.000
_cell.length_b   1.000
_cell.length_c   1.000
_cell.angle_alpha   90.00
_cell.angle_beta   90.00
_cell.angle_gamma   90.00
#
_symmetry.space_group_name_H-M   'P 1'
#
loop_
_entity.id
_entity.type
_entity.pdbx_description
1 polymer ?
#
loop_
_entity_poly.entity_id
_entity_poly.type
_entity_poly.pdbx_seq_one_letter_code
_entity_poly.pdbx_strand_id
1 'polypeptide(L)' 'MLSTYHRMAGGVNMKLTPRANLFSRLANRVLHKFTYSPQQYELLGCVGCGRCIDACLGAIDIRNVVQDLSK' A
#
# COMPACT_ATOMS: atom_id res chain seq x y z
N MET A 1 -5.07 -17.15 -4.70
CA MET A 1 -6.21 -16.22 -4.71
C MET A 1 -5.76 -14.91 -4.09
N LEU A 2 -5.33 -13.95 -4.90
CA LEU A 2 -4.87 -12.65 -4.40
C LEU A 2 -6.05 -11.96 -3.72
N SER A 3 -5.92 -11.69 -2.42
CA SER A 3 -6.91 -10.92 -1.67
C SER A 3 -7.22 -9.63 -2.45
N THR A 4 -8.48 -9.22 -2.39
CA THR A 4 -9.12 -8.16 -3.19
C THR A 4 -8.40 -6.80 -3.22
N TYR A 5 -7.33 -6.63 -2.44
CA TYR A 5 -6.41 -5.50 -2.46
C TYR A 5 -5.90 -5.15 -3.88
N HIS A 6 -5.61 -6.15 -4.72
CA HIS A 6 -5.18 -5.89 -6.10
C HIS A 6 -6.28 -5.28 -6.97
N ARG A 7 -7.57 -5.59 -6.72
CA ARG A 7 -8.68 -4.94 -7.45
C ARG A 7 -8.78 -3.44 -7.12
N MET A 8 -8.51 -3.06 -5.87
CA MET A 8 -8.45 -1.64 -5.46
C MET A 8 -7.25 -0.91 -6.10
N ALA A 9 -6.16 -1.63 -6.40
CA ALA A 9 -4.96 -1.07 -7.02
C ALA A 9 -5.06 -0.96 -8.56
N GLY A 10 -6.21 -1.34 -9.14
CA GLY A 10 -6.50 -1.31 -10.56
C GLY A 10 -6.58 -2.72 -11.12
N GLY A 11 -7.77 -3.11 -11.60
CA GLY A 11 -7.96 -4.36 -12.35
C GLY A 11 -7.21 -4.36 -13.68
N VAL A 12 -7.40 -5.44 -14.45
CA VAL A 12 -7.00 -5.49 -15.87
C VAL A 12 -7.62 -4.25 -16.52
N ASN A 13 -6.77 -3.33 -17.01
CA ASN A 13 -7.10 -2.02 -17.61
C ASN A 13 -7.16 -0.75 -16.72
N MET A 14 -6.85 -0.76 -15.42
CA MET A 14 -7.03 0.45 -14.58
C MET A 14 -5.76 1.08 -13.99
N LYS A 15 -4.57 0.60 -14.35
CA LYS A 15 -3.33 1.38 -14.15
C LYS A 15 -2.32 1.05 -15.23
N LEU A 16 -2.42 1.72 -16.38
CA LEU A 16 -1.50 1.55 -17.51
C LEU A 16 -0.02 1.87 -17.16
N THR A 17 0.23 2.50 -16.01
CA THR A 17 1.58 2.86 -15.55
C THR A 17 1.85 2.35 -14.13
N PRO A 18 2.08 1.03 -13.93
CA PRO A 18 2.77 0.60 -12.74
C PRO A 18 4.12 1.33 -12.70
N ARG A 19 4.43 2.00 -11.59
CA ARG A 19 5.71 2.71 -11.49
C ARG A 19 6.86 1.73 -11.80
N ALA A 20 7.80 2.18 -12.62
CA ALA A 20 8.84 1.33 -13.21
C ALA A 20 9.64 0.54 -12.15
N ASN A 21 10.02 1.20 -11.05
CA ASN A 21 10.86 0.59 -10.04
C ASN A 21 10.04 -0.08 -8.93
N LEU A 22 10.42 -1.30 -8.53
CA LEU A 22 9.82 -2.01 -7.40
C LEU A 22 9.79 -1.16 -6.12
N PHE A 23 10.91 -0.48 -5.82
CA PHE A 23 11.01 0.44 -4.69
C PHE A 23 9.91 1.51 -4.73
N SER A 24 9.69 2.13 -5.88
CA SER A 24 8.68 3.17 -6.03
C SER A 24 7.26 2.65 -5.85
N ARG A 25 6.99 1.39 -6.22
CA ARG A 25 5.69 0.73 -5.98
C ARG A 25 5.48 0.46 -4.49
N LEU A 26 6.51 -0.03 -3.80
CA LEU A 26 6.48 -0.26 -2.36
C LEU A 26 6.31 1.05 -1.58
N ALA A 27 7.09 2.08 -1.92
CA ALA A 27 6.97 3.41 -1.31
C ALA A 27 5.54 3.95 -1.45
N ASN A 28 4.93 3.80 -2.62
CA ASN A 28 3.55 4.26 -2.82
C ASN A 28 2.52 3.47 -2.03
N ARG A 29 2.75 2.17 -1.79
CA ARG A 29 1.88 1.37 -0.94
C ARG A 29 1.80 1.93 0.49
N VAL A 30 2.94 2.43 1.01
CA VAL A 30 3.06 3.03 2.34
C VAL A 30 2.54 4.47 2.33
N LEU A 31 3.06 5.32 1.44
CA LEU A 31 2.75 6.76 1.37
C LEU A 31 1.27 7.04 1.12
N HIS A 32 0.58 6.22 0.32
CA HIS A 32 -0.87 6.33 0.11
C HIS A 32 -1.65 6.25 1.44
N LYS A 33 -1.18 5.45 2.41
CA LYS A 33 -1.89 5.24 3.67
C LYS A 33 -1.60 6.33 4.69
N PHE A 34 -0.33 6.74 4.79
CA PHE A 34 0.16 7.59 5.89
C PHE A 34 0.43 9.04 5.51
N THR A 35 0.59 9.34 4.22
CA THR A 35 0.92 10.69 3.75
C THR A 35 -0.17 11.26 2.86
N TYR A 36 -0.50 10.56 1.77
CA TYR A 36 -1.46 11.08 0.79
C TYR A 36 -2.88 11.09 1.32
N SER A 37 -3.33 10.02 1.99
CA SER A 37 -4.69 9.97 2.56
C SER A 37 -4.92 11.06 3.61
N PRO A 38 -4.01 11.30 4.59
CA PRO A 38 -4.15 12.43 5.50
C PRO A 38 -4.12 13.78 4.80
N GLN A 39 -3.28 13.95 3.78
CA GLN A 39 -3.19 15.20 3.03
C GLN A 39 -4.45 15.51 2.21
N GLN A 40 -5.14 14.49 1.69
CA GLN A 40 -6.31 14.66 0.82
C GLN A 40 -7.64 14.63 1.57
N TYR A 41 -7.74 13.80 2.62
CA TYR A 41 -9.00 13.49 3.29
C TYR A 41 -8.97 13.76 4.79
N GLU A 42 -7.85 14.28 5.32
CA GLU A 42 -7.64 14.48 6.76
C GLU A 42 -7.80 13.20 7.61
N LEU A 43 -7.75 12.04 6.95
CA LEU A 43 -7.98 10.73 7.53
C LEU A 43 -6.84 9.78 7.18
N LEU A 44 -6.47 8.96 8.15
CA LEU A 44 -5.51 7.87 7.94
C LEU A 44 -6.12 6.82 7.01
N GLY A 45 -5.40 6.48 5.93
CA GLY A 45 -5.81 5.43 5.00
C GLY A 45 -5.54 4.01 5.52
N CYS A 46 -5.01 3.89 6.73
CA CYS A 46 -4.78 2.63 7.42
C CYS A 46 -5.76 2.49 8.59
N VAL A 47 -6.63 1.48 8.54
CA VAL A 47 -7.61 1.15 9.60
C VAL A 47 -7.27 -0.16 10.32
N GLY A 48 -6.07 -0.70 10.14
CA GLY A 48 -5.66 -1.95 10.78
C GLY A 48 -6.24 -3.24 10.19
N CYS A 49 -6.87 -3.19 9.01
CA CYS A 49 -7.58 -4.34 8.43
C CYS A 49 -6.71 -5.50 7.90
N GLY A 50 -5.37 -5.42 7.97
CA GLY A 50 -4.46 -6.51 7.58
C GLY A 50 -4.35 -6.82 6.08
N ARG A 51 -5.33 -6.40 5.25
CA ARG A 51 -5.44 -6.77 3.82
C ARG A 51 -4.20 -6.50 2.97
N CYS A 52 -3.39 -5.50 3.33
CA CYS A 52 -2.16 -5.18 2.60
C CYS A 52 -1.03 -6.20 2.82
N ILE A 53 -1.04 -6.92 3.95
CA ILE A 53 -0.07 -7.97 4.29
C ILE A 53 -0.43 -9.24 3.51
N ASP A 54 -1.70 -9.66 3.57
CA ASP A 54 -2.21 -10.84 2.86
C ASP A 54 -2.05 -10.72 1.34
N ALA A 55 -2.16 -9.50 0.81
CA ALA A 55 -1.97 -9.22 -0.60
C ALA A 55 -0.50 -9.16 -1.00
N CYS A 56 0.44 -9.05 -0.06
CA CYS A 56 1.83 -8.84 -0.39
C CYS A 56 2.49 -10.15 -0.82
N LEU A 57 2.76 -10.28 -2.12
CA LEU A 57 3.55 -11.39 -2.69
C LEU A 57 4.94 -11.54 -2.04
N GLY A 58 5.53 -10.43 -1.59
CA GLY A 58 6.83 -10.42 -0.91
C GLY A 58 6.78 -10.64 0.60
N ALA A 59 5.61 -11.01 1.16
CA ALA A 59 5.41 -11.24 2.60
C ALA A 59 5.90 -10.07 3.50
N ILE A 60 5.74 -8.83 3.03
CA ILE A 60 6.17 -7.63 3.75
C ILE A 60 5.07 -7.19 4.71
N ASP A 61 5.41 -7.07 6.00
CA ASP A 61 4.55 -6.43 7.00
C ASP A 61 4.85 -4.93 7.09
N ILE A 62 3.91 -4.10 6.64
CA ILE A 62 4.04 -2.64 6.66
C ILE A 62 4.08 -2.10 8.09
N ARG A 63 3.49 -2.79 9.07
CA ARG A 63 3.50 -2.34 10.47
C ARG A 63 4.91 -2.35 11.02
N ASN A 64 5.66 -3.42 10.73
CA ASN A 64 7.06 -3.55 11.14
C ASN A 64 7.90 -2.47 10.48
N VAL A 65 7.72 -2.24 9.17
CA VAL A 65 8.45 -1.19 8.44
C VAL A 65 8.20 0.20 9.05
N VAL A 66 6.95 0.51 9.43
CA VAL A 66 6.63 1.80 10.05
C VAL A 66 7.19 1.91 11.46
N GLN A 67 7.17 0.82 12.25
CA GLN A 67 7.80 0.80 13.57
C GLN A 67 9.31 0.99 13.48
N ASP A 68 9.96 0.37 12.51
CA ASP A 68 11.41 0.52 12.29
C ASP A 68 11.78 1.94 11.87
N LEU A 69 10.94 2.62 11.08
CA LEU A 69 11.13 4.02 10.68
C LEU A 69 10.80 5.04 11.80
N SER A 70 10.05 4.64 12.82
CA SER A 70 9.67 5.49 13.95
C SER A 70 10.69 5.47 15.09
N LYS A 71 11.72 4.62 15.01
CA LYS A 71 12.88 4.65 15.88
C LYS A 71 13.88 5.71 15.41
#